data_AF-A0A814AK74-F1
#
_entry.id   AF-A0A814AK74-F1
#
_cell.length_a   1.000
_cell.length_b   1.000
_cell.length_c   1.000
_cell.angle_alpha   90.00
_cell.angle_beta   90.00
_cell.angle_gamma   90.00
#
_symmetry.space_group_name_H-M   'P 1'
#
loop_
_entity.id
_entity.type
_entity.pdbx_description
1 polymer ?
#
loop_
_entity_poly.entity_id
_entity_poly.type
_entity_poly.pdbx_seq_one_letter_code
_entity_poly.pdbx_strand_id
1 'polypeptide(L)'
;MIGCYSKCFEICYDGVICRSYEKYCKKGNFGIGGCYSTNFGICFDGSVCGINEKFCPKGEAGNGLICRSHQKVCPKGFYGNGGCFIEGTAICYDGVICRSGEKYCPNGTSGNGSCYSDITQSCNDGFLCRQNQKYCPKGKAGNGGCYSDIINNCNDGLLCSPNESYCPIGLAGKGGCYSSSIHKCYDGFLCRINLKYCPKGSAGNGGCYSERKLGNGGCLPSTSNCNEGIICRSNEIYCANGSLGLGGCYSKSSSICYDGTICSSIQAVCLKRSRGNGGCYSNKLQTCNEGAICFSDQKYCSKGTAGNGGCYSESFYNCFDGLLCGKKEKYCSKGISGNGGCYSEIFHNCFEGLLCRPNEKYCSKETAGNGGCYNDSFNKCHDGIICKSNEKFCSKGTLGNGGCYNEFFNLCHDGVICRSNEKICPKGTSGSGGCFFFYFTM
;
A
#
# COMPACT_ATOMS: atom_id res chain seq x y z
N MET A 1 7.11 24.58 67.74
CA MET A 1 6.46 25.29 66.61
C MET A 1 5.46 24.34 65.98
N ILE A 2 4.20 24.80 65.81
CA ILE A 2 3.20 24.44 64.76
C ILE A 2 3.14 22.94 64.38
N GLY A 3 2.07 22.16 64.52
CA GLY A 3 0.63 22.39 64.67
C GLY A 3 -0.09 21.12 64.13
N CYS A 4 -1.20 20.73 64.76
CA CYS A 4 -2.09 19.60 64.40
C CYS A 4 -2.51 19.62 62.91
N TYR A 5 -2.81 18.52 62.20
CA TYR A 5 -4.01 17.67 62.36
C TYR A 5 -3.99 16.42 61.43
N SER A 6 -4.51 15.30 61.97
CA SER A 6 -5.29 14.23 61.32
C SER A 6 -4.73 13.41 60.13
N LYS A 7 -4.61 12.10 60.39
CA LYS A 7 -4.43 10.95 59.49
C LYS A 7 -5.20 11.06 58.15
N CYS A 8 -4.49 10.99 57.02
CA CYS A 8 -5.06 10.59 55.73
C CYS A 8 -4.85 9.09 55.53
N PHE A 9 -5.94 8.33 55.44
CA PHE A 9 -5.93 6.93 54.99
C PHE A 9 -6.03 6.93 53.45
N GLU A 10 -4.95 6.56 52.76
CA GLU A 10 -4.96 6.28 51.31
C GLU A 10 -4.98 4.75 51.12
N ILE A 11 -5.86 4.26 50.23
CA ILE A 11 -5.90 2.84 49.84
C ILE A 11 -5.61 2.77 48.34
N CYS A 12 -4.60 1.97 47.96
CA CYS A 12 -4.28 1.67 46.58
C CYS A 12 -5.02 0.41 46.13
N TYR A 13 -5.79 0.48 45.06
CA TYR A 13 -6.44 -0.68 44.43
C TYR A 13 -6.21 -0.61 42.91
N ASP A 14 -5.61 -1.67 42.35
CA ASP A 14 -5.35 -1.83 40.92
C ASP A 14 -4.54 -0.68 40.27
N GLY A 15 -3.55 -0.15 41.01
CA GLY A 15 -2.60 0.87 40.53
C GLY A 15 -3.11 2.32 40.58
N VAL A 16 -4.31 2.57 41.13
CA VAL A 16 -4.89 3.92 41.24
C VAL A 16 -5.03 4.32 42.72
N ILE A 17 -4.55 5.52 43.06
CA ILE A 17 -4.65 6.12 44.40
C ILE A 17 -5.91 6.99 44.43
N CYS A 18 -6.94 6.59 45.19
CA CYS A 18 -8.10 7.43 45.47
C CYS A 18 -8.01 8.01 46.90
N ARG A 19 -8.52 9.22 47.11
CA ARG A 19 -8.59 9.86 48.45
C ARG A 19 -9.72 9.24 49.29
N SER A 20 -9.67 9.37 50.62
CA SER A 20 -10.60 8.71 51.55
C SER A 20 -12.10 9.05 51.38
N TYR A 21 -12.42 10.09 50.61
CA TYR A 21 -13.80 10.51 50.29
C TYR A 21 -14.22 10.18 48.85
N GLU A 22 -13.38 9.46 48.10
CA GLU A 22 -13.62 9.07 46.72
C GLU A 22 -13.95 7.57 46.64
N LYS A 23 -14.80 7.18 45.69
CA LYS A 23 -15.11 5.76 45.42
C LYS A 23 -14.57 5.37 44.04
N TYR A 24 -14.01 4.17 43.95
CA TYR A 24 -13.46 3.59 42.73
C TYR A 24 -14.56 2.88 41.91
N CYS A 25 -14.68 3.21 40.63
CA CYS A 25 -15.54 2.48 39.69
C CYS A 25 -14.75 1.41 38.94
N LYS A 26 -15.19 0.15 39.07
CA LYS A 26 -14.53 -1.03 38.48
C LYS A 26 -14.56 -0.97 36.95
N LYS A 27 -13.43 -1.32 36.30
CA LYS A 27 -13.31 -1.43 34.84
C LYS A 27 -14.39 -2.37 34.28
N GLY A 28 -15.18 -1.87 33.34
CA GLY A 28 -16.17 -2.66 32.59
C GLY A 28 -15.70 -2.92 31.15
N ASN A 29 -16.41 -3.81 30.43
CA ASN A 29 -16.06 -4.26 29.08
C ASN A 29 -16.03 -3.16 27.99
N PHE A 30 -16.36 -1.91 28.31
CA PHE A 30 -16.47 -0.81 27.34
C PHE A 30 -15.87 0.53 27.81
N GLY A 31 -14.98 0.55 28.81
CA GLY A 31 -14.31 1.79 29.23
C GLY A 31 -13.30 1.64 30.38
N ILE A 32 -12.46 2.66 30.57
CA ILE A 32 -11.42 2.76 31.61
C ILE A 32 -12.07 3.20 32.94
N GLY A 33 -11.79 2.53 34.06
CA GLY A 33 -12.32 2.91 35.39
C GLY A 33 -11.61 4.12 36.00
N GLY A 34 -12.27 4.85 36.93
CA GLY A 34 -11.72 6.06 37.58
C GLY A 34 -12.41 6.41 38.92
N CYS A 35 -11.83 7.37 39.67
CA CYS A 35 -12.34 7.87 40.97
C CYS A 35 -13.33 9.05 40.77
N TYR A 36 -14.31 9.25 41.67
CA TYR A 36 -15.21 10.43 41.65
C TYR A 36 -15.36 11.10 43.03
N SER A 37 -15.59 12.42 43.05
CA SER A 37 -15.72 13.27 44.25
C SER A 37 -17.15 13.80 44.44
N THR A 38 -17.62 13.90 45.69
CA THR A 38 -19.03 14.21 46.02
C THR A 38 -19.39 15.70 46.02
N ASN A 39 -18.43 16.63 45.82
CA ASN A 39 -18.64 18.05 46.17
C ASN A 39 -18.66 19.09 45.01
N PHE A 40 -18.32 18.75 43.76
CA PHE A 40 -18.06 19.78 42.70
C PHE A 40 -18.54 19.45 41.27
N GLY A 41 -19.77 18.97 41.07
CA GLY A 41 -20.25 18.47 39.77
C GLY A 41 -19.98 19.33 38.51
N ILE A 42 -19.04 18.89 37.65
CA ILE A 42 -18.98 19.15 36.20
C ILE A 42 -18.65 17.87 35.38
N CYS A 43 -19.55 17.44 34.48
CA CYS A 43 -19.58 16.44 33.37
C CYS A 43 -18.60 16.37 32.15
N PHE A 44 -17.27 16.50 32.21
CA PHE A 44 -16.43 16.37 30.99
C PHE A 44 -16.22 14.91 30.58
N ASP A 45 -15.72 14.63 29.36
CA ASP A 45 -15.05 13.35 29.12
C ASP A 45 -13.91 13.24 30.16
N GLY A 46 -14.17 12.49 31.24
CA GLY A 46 -13.40 12.56 32.48
C GLY A 46 -13.83 13.57 33.58
N SER A 47 -15.09 14.00 33.73
CA SER A 47 -15.57 14.75 34.93
C SER A 47 -17.11 14.61 35.13
N VAL A 48 -17.65 14.84 36.36
CA VAL A 48 -18.89 14.42 37.10
C VAL A 48 -20.17 15.34 37.08
N CYS A 49 -21.41 14.82 37.05
CA CYS A 49 -22.70 15.59 37.18
C CYS A 49 -23.00 16.19 38.58
N GLY A 50 -23.91 17.18 38.65
CA GLY A 50 -24.26 17.98 39.85
C GLY A 50 -25.48 17.53 40.69
N ILE A 51 -25.66 18.18 41.84
CA ILE A 51 -26.28 17.67 43.10
C ILE A 51 -27.83 17.67 43.16
N ASN A 52 -28.53 17.59 42.03
CA ASN A 52 -29.97 17.23 42.01
C ASN A 52 -30.29 16.21 40.91
N GLU A 53 -29.27 15.58 40.34
CA GLU A 53 -29.45 14.68 39.21
C GLU A 53 -29.47 13.23 39.69
N LYS A 54 -30.63 12.58 39.51
CA LYS A 54 -30.82 11.16 39.76
C LYS A 54 -29.89 10.35 38.85
N PHE A 55 -29.28 9.34 39.46
CA PHE A 55 -28.70 8.12 38.89
C PHE A 55 -29.02 7.90 37.39
N CYS A 56 -27.99 7.84 36.54
CA CYS A 56 -28.14 7.32 35.17
C CYS A 56 -28.55 5.84 35.28
N PRO A 57 -29.79 5.46 34.91
CA PRO A 57 -30.12 4.05 34.79
C PRO A 57 -29.21 3.46 33.73
N LYS A 58 -28.86 2.19 33.94
CA LYS A 58 -28.13 1.33 33.01
C LYS A 58 -28.85 1.34 31.65
N GLY A 59 -28.50 2.31 30.80
CA GLY A 59 -29.05 2.48 29.46
C GLY A 59 -28.03 2.01 28.46
N GLU A 60 -28.36 0.95 27.73
CA GLU A 60 -27.57 0.45 26.61
C GLU A 60 -27.42 1.56 25.56
N ALA A 61 -26.27 2.27 25.55
CA ALA A 61 -25.57 2.75 24.35
C ALA A 61 -24.44 3.76 24.65
N GLY A 62 -23.22 3.24 24.72
CA GLY A 62 -22.11 3.65 23.84
C GLY A 62 -21.46 5.03 23.90
N ASN A 63 -22.13 6.15 24.23
CA ASN A 63 -21.57 7.48 23.90
C ASN A 63 -21.72 8.60 24.96
N GLY A 64 -22.15 8.31 26.21
CA GLY A 64 -22.22 9.36 27.25
C GLY A 64 -23.26 10.46 27.00
N LEU A 65 -24.27 10.21 26.16
CA LEU A 65 -25.36 11.15 25.87
C LEU A 65 -26.33 11.26 27.07
N ILE A 66 -26.48 12.47 27.61
CA ILE A 66 -27.46 12.79 28.67
C ILE A 66 -28.64 13.54 28.04
N CYS A 67 -29.83 12.94 28.10
CA CYS A 67 -31.08 13.54 27.60
C CYS A 67 -31.90 14.16 28.74
N ARG A 68 -32.71 15.18 28.43
CA ARG A 68 -33.61 15.81 29.42
C ARG A 68 -34.69 14.81 29.88
N SER A 69 -35.32 15.05 31.03
CA SER A 69 -36.31 14.15 31.67
C SER A 69 -37.49 13.70 30.79
N HIS A 70 -37.79 14.43 29.72
CA HIS A 70 -38.89 14.13 28.78
C HIS A 70 -38.40 13.62 27.42
N GLN A 71 -37.11 13.29 27.31
CA GLN A 71 -36.47 12.80 26.09
C GLN A 71 -36.02 11.35 26.27
N LYS A 72 -36.11 10.57 25.18
CA LYS A 72 -35.54 9.24 25.04
C LYS A 72 -34.19 9.30 24.30
N VAL A 73 -33.36 8.30 24.57
CA VAL A 73 -32.08 8.11 23.89
C VAL A 73 -32.30 7.29 22.62
N CYS A 74 -31.87 7.82 21.48
CA CYS A 74 -31.62 7.08 20.25
C CYS A 74 -30.15 6.64 20.28
N PRO A 75 -29.86 5.33 20.38
CA PRO A 75 -28.47 4.85 20.42
C PRO A 75 -27.76 5.13 19.10
N LYS A 76 -26.42 5.20 19.11
CA LYS A 76 -25.65 5.16 17.88
C LYS A 76 -25.91 3.81 17.20
N GLY A 77 -26.30 3.87 15.93
CA GLY A 77 -26.65 2.70 15.13
C GLY A 77 -25.87 2.66 13.83
N PHE A 78 -26.23 1.72 12.95
CA PHE A 78 -25.55 1.56 11.66
C PHE A 78 -25.70 2.81 10.77
N TYR A 79 -26.83 3.51 10.87
CA TYR A 79 -27.18 4.61 9.98
C TYR A 79 -26.86 6.00 10.52
N GLY A 80 -26.55 6.14 11.82
CA GLY A 80 -26.32 7.45 12.41
C GLY A 80 -25.76 7.43 13.81
N ASN A 81 -25.38 8.61 14.29
CA ASN A 81 -24.69 8.76 15.58
C ASN A 81 -25.60 8.70 16.80
N GLY A 82 -26.92 8.56 16.62
CA GLY A 82 -27.89 8.62 17.71
C GLY A 82 -28.08 10.04 18.24
N GLY A 83 -28.80 10.17 19.36
CA GLY A 83 -29.08 11.45 20.00
C GLY A 83 -30.33 11.41 20.89
N CYS A 84 -30.73 12.56 21.43
CA CYS A 84 -31.91 12.68 22.26
C CYS A 84 -33.14 13.07 21.43
N PHE A 85 -34.28 12.41 21.64
CA PHE A 85 -35.54 12.73 20.98
C PHE A 85 -36.72 12.70 21.94
N ILE A 86 -37.81 13.40 21.62
CA ILE A 86 -39.04 13.37 22.43
C ILE A 86 -39.96 12.29 21.83
N GLU A 87 -40.40 11.37 22.67
CA GLU A 87 -41.35 10.33 22.27
C GLU A 87 -42.70 10.96 21.88
N GLY A 88 -43.28 10.50 20.77
CA GLY A 88 -44.50 11.06 20.19
C GLY A 88 -44.26 12.14 19.13
N THR A 89 -43.14 12.86 19.18
CA THR A 89 -42.77 13.83 18.12
C THR A 89 -41.73 13.29 17.15
N ALA A 90 -41.00 12.25 17.54
CA ALA A 90 -39.95 11.64 16.75
C ALA A 90 -39.81 10.13 17.04
N ILE A 91 -39.20 9.41 16.11
CA ILE A 91 -38.91 7.98 16.16
C ILE A 91 -37.43 7.77 15.80
N CYS A 92 -36.76 6.89 16.55
CA CYS A 92 -35.37 6.51 16.28
C CYS A 92 -35.31 5.27 15.36
N TYR A 93 -34.58 5.38 14.26
CA TYR A 93 -34.27 4.33 13.30
C TYR A 93 -32.76 4.09 13.30
N ASP A 94 -32.30 3.17 14.15
CA ASP A 94 -30.91 2.69 14.23
C ASP A 94 -29.84 3.79 14.03
N GLY A 95 -29.86 4.78 14.93
CA GLY A 95 -28.92 5.91 14.92
C GLY A 95 -29.44 7.20 14.27
N VAL A 96 -30.59 7.16 13.59
CA VAL A 96 -31.20 8.34 12.94
C VAL A 96 -32.53 8.69 13.60
N ILE A 97 -32.77 9.97 13.89
CA ILE A 97 -34.00 10.45 14.52
C ILE A 97 -34.87 11.13 13.46
N CYS A 98 -36.03 10.54 13.17
CA CYS A 98 -37.02 11.07 12.23
C CYS A 98 -38.24 11.63 12.95
N ARG A 99 -39.00 12.53 12.34
CA ARG A 99 -40.25 13.03 12.94
C ARG A 99 -41.29 11.94 13.02
N SER A 100 -42.23 12.08 13.95
CA SER A 100 -43.37 11.17 14.06
C SER A 100 -44.17 11.16 12.75
N GLY A 101 -44.44 9.96 12.22
CA GLY A 101 -45.06 9.78 10.90
C GLY A 101 -44.08 9.70 9.72
N GLU A 102 -42.79 9.98 9.93
CA GLU A 102 -41.75 9.75 8.91
C GLU A 102 -41.17 8.34 9.02
N LYS A 103 -40.77 7.80 7.86
CA LYS A 103 -39.99 6.56 7.72
C LYS A 103 -38.53 6.92 7.45
N TYR A 104 -37.63 5.99 7.72
CA TYR A 104 -36.22 6.16 7.40
C TYR A 104 -35.85 5.43 6.11
N CYS A 105 -35.24 6.14 5.16
CA CYS A 105 -34.63 5.58 3.97
C CYS A 105 -33.15 5.31 4.25
N PRO A 106 -32.68 4.05 4.25
CA PRO A 106 -31.28 3.74 4.50
C PRO A 106 -30.38 4.20 3.36
N ASN A 107 -29.10 4.38 3.66
CA ASN A 107 -28.07 4.65 2.65
C ASN A 107 -28.04 3.50 1.64
N GLY A 108 -28.02 3.84 0.36
CA GLY A 108 -27.90 2.88 -0.73
C GLY A 108 -26.61 3.07 -1.51
N THR A 109 -26.47 2.33 -2.61
CA THR A 109 -25.30 2.46 -3.51
C THR A 109 -25.28 3.78 -4.29
N SER A 110 -26.44 4.44 -4.35
CA SER A 110 -26.70 5.63 -5.15
C SER A 110 -26.91 6.90 -4.29
N GLY A 111 -27.47 6.78 -3.07
CA GLY A 111 -27.79 7.93 -2.22
C GLY A 111 -27.54 7.70 -0.72
N ASN A 112 -27.48 8.81 0.03
CA ASN A 112 -27.10 8.82 1.45
C ASN A 112 -28.25 8.57 2.43
N GLY A 113 -29.45 8.21 1.97
CA GLY A 113 -30.59 7.98 2.85
C GLY A 113 -31.06 9.23 3.61
N SER A 114 -32.30 9.23 4.11
CA SER A 114 -32.85 10.29 4.98
C SER A 114 -34.23 9.88 5.51
N CYS A 115 -34.69 10.56 6.54
CA CYS A 115 -36.10 10.55 6.93
C CYS A 115 -36.97 11.09 5.79
N TYR A 116 -38.13 10.46 5.56
CA TYR A 116 -39.06 10.81 4.50
C TYR A 116 -40.51 10.50 4.88
N SER A 117 -41.46 11.16 4.21
CA SER A 117 -42.88 10.85 4.33
C SER A 117 -43.33 10.00 3.14
N ASP A 118 -43.84 8.80 3.40
CA ASP A 118 -44.35 7.87 2.39
C ASP A 118 -45.62 8.36 1.67
N ILE A 119 -46.26 9.38 2.21
CA ILE A 119 -47.37 10.10 1.59
C ILE A 119 -46.90 10.98 0.43
N THR A 120 -45.63 11.43 0.41
CA THR A 120 -45.15 12.37 -0.63
C THR A 120 -43.93 11.87 -1.40
N GLN A 121 -43.23 10.88 -0.85
CA GLN A 121 -41.95 10.40 -1.36
C GLN A 121 -41.86 8.87 -1.26
N SER A 122 -41.06 8.28 -2.14
CA SER A 122 -40.65 6.87 -2.10
C SER A 122 -39.14 6.79 -1.91
N CYS A 123 -38.69 5.84 -1.11
CA CYS A 123 -37.27 5.55 -0.89
C CYS A 123 -36.80 4.51 -1.90
N ASN A 124 -35.76 4.84 -2.68
CA ASN A 124 -35.13 3.94 -3.63
C ASN A 124 -33.60 4.07 -3.55
N ASP A 125 -32.93 3.05 -3.01
CA ASP A 125 -31.46 2.97 -2.87
C ASP A 125 -30.81 4.26 -2.28
N GLY A 126 -31.42 4.78 -1.21
CA GLY A 126 -30.95 5.99 -0.54
C GLY A 126 -31.34 7.31 -1.19
N PHE A 127 -32.11 7.29 -2.28
CA PHE A 127 -32.76 8.47 -2.87
C PHE A 127 -34.23 8.57 -2.49
N LEU A 128 -34.70 9.80 -2.29
CA LEU A 128 -36.10 10.12 -2.03
C LEU A 128 -36.75 10.70 -3.29
N CYS A 129 -37.60 9.92 -3.95
CA CYS A 129 -38.29 10.33 -5.17
C CYS A 129 -39.71 10.79 -4.83
N ARG A 130 -40.11 11.96 -5.32
CA ARG A 130 -41.50 12.44 -5.15
C ARG A 130 -42.49 11.49 -5.84
N GLN A 131 -43.76 11.47 -5.45
CA GLN A 131 -44.77 10.55 -6.01
C GLN A 131 -44.87 10.52 -7.54
N ASN A 132 -44.59 11.65 -8.22
CA ASN A 132 -44.62 11.74 -9.69
C ASN A 132 -43.24 11.55 -10.35
N GLN A 133 -42.26 11.06 -9.61
CA GLN A 133 -40.92 10.77 -10.11
C GLN A 133 -40.67 9.27 -10.09
N LYS A 134 -40.01 8.79 -11.14
CA LYS A 134 -39.48 7.43 -11.20
C LYS A 134 -38.04 7.41 -10.69
N TYR A 135 -37.60 6.24 -10.22
CA TYR A 135 -36.23 6.03 -9.80
C TYR A 135 -35.41 5.40 -10.94
N CYS A 136 -34.27 6.01 -11.25
CA CYS A 136 -33.25 5.48 -12.12
C CYS A 136 -32.15 4.83 -11.26
N PRO A 137 -31.92 3.51 -11.34
CA PRO A 137 -30.86 2.86 -10.59
C PRO A 137 -29.49 3.34 -11.08
N LYS A 138 -28.51 3.38 -10.17
CA LYS A 138 -27.11 3.58 -10.55
C LYS A 138 -26.67 2.47 -11.50
N GLY A 139 -26.06 2.87 -12.60
CA GLY A 139 -25.51 1.97 -13.59
C GLY A 139 -24.04 2.28 -13.85
N LYS A 140 -23.46 1.69 -14.89
CA LYS A 140 -22.06 1.96 -15.24
C LYS A 140 -21.91 3.39 -15.80
N ALA A 141 -22.90 3.86 -16.57
CA ALA A 141 -22.89 5.16 -17.22
C ALA A 141 -23.19 6.36 -16.31
N GLY A 142 -23.83 6.16 -15.17
CA GLY A 142 -24.15 7.26 -14.26
C GLY A 142 -24.65 6.83 -12.89
N ASN A 143 -24.81 7.82 -12.01
CA ASN A 143 -25.17 7.60 -10.61
C ASN A 143 -26.67 7.32 -10.38
N GLY A 144 -27.50 7.35 -11.43
CA GLY A 144 -28.95 7.25 -11.29
C GLY A 144 -29.57 8.45 -10.59
N GLY A 145 -30.78 8.26 -10.05
CA GLY A 145 -31.52 9.27 -9.30
C GLY A 145 -32.99 9.36 -9.69
N CYS A 146 -33.70 10.28 -9.04
CA CYS A 146 -35.13 10.50 -9.30
C CYS A 146 -35.32 11.36 -10.54
N TYR A 147 -36.22 10.96 -11.43
CA TYR A 147 -36.48 11.66 -12.69
C TYR A 147 -37.97 11.67 -13.03
N SER A 148 -38.37 12.61 -13.90
CA SER A 148 -39.70 12.61 -14.53
C SER A 148 -39.60 11.93 -15.88
N ASP A 149 -40.41 10.89 -16.10
CA ASP A 149 -40.48 10.14 -17.36
C ASP A 149 -41.12 10.93 -18.51
N ILE A 150 -41.72 12.07 -18.21
CA ILE A 150 -42.16 13.04 -19.21
C ILE A 150 -40.96 13.75 -19.86
N ILE A 151 -39.87 13.94 -19.10
CA ILE A 151 -38.73 14.78 -19.51
C ILE A 151 -37.49 13.95 -19.78
N ASN A 152 -37.33 12.77 -19.19
CA ASN A 152 -36.14 11.95 -19.37
C ASN A 152 -36.46 10.46 -19.40
N ASN A 153 -35.59 9.69 -20.04
CA ASN A 153 -35.52 8.24 -19.97
C ASN A 153 -34.25 7.83 -19.22
N CYS A 154 -34.37 6.87 -18.30
CA CYS A 154 -33.23 6.31 -17.58
C CYS A 154 -32.56 5.20 -18.41
N ASN A 155 -31.25 5.32 -18.64
CA ASN A 155 -30.43 4.32 -19.30
C ASN A 155 -29.12 4.12 -18.52
N ASP A 156 -28.98 2.98 -17.85
CA ASP A 156 -27.77 2.60 -17.07
C ASP A 156 -27.27 3.69 -16.11
N GLY A 157 -28.20 4.31 -15.38
CA GLY A 157 -27.91 5.38 -14.43
C GLY A 157 -27.70 6.76 -15.03
N LEU A 158 -27.86 6.92 -16.34
CA LEU A 158 -27.86 8.21 -17.03
C LEU A 158 -29.27 8.62 -17.46
N LEU A 159 -29.63 9.89 -17.27
CA LEU A 159 -30.91 10.44 -17.70
C LEU A 159 -30.74 11.10 -19.07
N CYS A 160 -31.39 10.55 -20.09
CA CYS A 160 -31.38 11.08 -21.45
C CYS A 160 -32.70 11.77 -21.76
N SER A 161 -32.66 12.84 -22.55
CA SER A 161 -33.87 13.47 -23.06
C SER A 161 -34.66 12.48 -23.94
N PRO A 162 -35.98 12.63 -24.12
CA PRO A 162 -36.79 11.63 -24.81
C PRO A 162 -36.44 11.51 -26.30
N ASN A 163 -35.86 12.57 -26.87
CA ASN A 163 -35.41 12.64 -28.26
C ASN A 163 -33.93 12.23 -28.44
N GLU A 164 -33.25 11.83 -27.37
CA GLU A 164 -31.87 11.37 -27.41
C GLU A 164 -31.82 9.84 -27.42
N SER A 165 -30.85 9.31 -28.16
CA SER A 165 -30.48 7.90 -28.09
C SER A 165 -29.42 7.69 -27.03
N TYR A 166 -29.39 6.50 -26.43
CA TYR A 166 -28.38 6.12 -25.44
C TYR A 166 -27.24 5.31 -26.08
N CYS A 167 -26.01 5.73 -25.82
CA CYS A 167 -24.80 4.99 -26.14
C CYS A 167 -24.25 4.33 -24.87
N PRO A 168 -24.17 2.99 -24.80
CA PRO A 168 -23.61 2.31 -23.64
C PRO A 168 -22.12 2.61 -23.46
N ILE A 169 -21.63 2.49 -22.23
CA ILE A 169 -20.18 2.45 -21.98
C ILE A 169 -19.59 1.28 -22.77
N GLY A 170 -18.52 1.55 -23.49
CA GLY A 170 -17.73 0.54 -24.20
C GLY A 170 -16.33 0.38 -23.63
N LEU A 171 -15.51 -0.44 -24.28
CA LEU A 171 -14.10 -0.64 -23.90
C LEU A 171 -13.25 0.61 -24.16
N ALA A 172 -13.69 1.43 -25.11
CA ALA A 172 -12.98 2.57 -25.63
C ALA A 172 -13.51 3.92 -25.11
N GLY A 173 -14.84 4.06 -24.99
CA GLY A 173 -15.49 5.33 -24.62
C GLY A 173 -16.47 5.22 -23.45
N LYS A 174 -16.82 6.39 -22.89
CA LYS A 174 -17.68 6.53 -21.70
C LYS A 174 -19.18 6.47 -21.99
N GLY A 175 -19.59 6.25 -23.25
CA GLY A 175 -21.00 6.28 -23.63
C GLY A 175 -21.64 7.66 -23.40
N GLY A 176 -22.96 7.69 -23.41
CA GLY A 176 -23.75 8.89 -23.12
C GLY A 176 -25.00 9.04 -23.97
N CYS A 177 -25.81 10.04 -23.64
CA CYS A 177 -26.95 10.45 -24.45
C CYS A 177 -26.46 11.22 -25.68
N TYR A 178 -27.08 10.98 -26.83
CA TYR A 178 -26.71 11.66 -28.07
C TYR A 178 -27.89 11.83 -29.01
N SER A 179 -27.83 12.87 -29.84
CA SER A 179 -28.76 13.02 -30.96
C SER A 179 -28.34 12.12 -32.13
N SER A 180 -29.19 11.17 -32.50
CA SER A 180 -28.98 10.24 -33.62
C SER A 180 -28.96 10.92 -34.99
N SER A 181 -29.45 12.16 -35.09
CA SER A 181 -29.35 12.98 -36.31
C SER A 181 -27.99 13.62 -36.50
N ILE A 182 -27.12 13.62 -35.47
CA ILE A 182 -25.80 14.25 -35.51
C ILE A 182 -24.68 13.23 -35.27
N HIS A 183 -24.92 12.24 -34.41
CA HIS A 183 -23.90 11.27 -33.98
C HIS A 183 -24.36 9.81 -34.16
N LYS A 184 -23.37 8.92 -34.22
CA LYS A 184 -23.51 7.47 -34.10
C LYS A 184 -22.65 7.00 -32.93
N CYS A 185 -23.14 5.99 -32.21
CA CYS A 185 -22.43 5.35 -31.11
C CYS A 185 -21.56 4.19 -31.62
N TYR A 186 -20.30 4.15 -31.19
CA TYR A 186 -19.37 3.05 -31.45
C TYR A 186 -18.55 2.74 -30.20
N ASP A 187 -18.83 1.61 -29.54
CA ASP A 187 -18.12 1.16 -28.31
C ASP A 187 -17.90 2.30 -27.28
N GLY A 188 -18.97 3.04 -27.00
CA GLY A 188 -18.95 4.17 -26.06
C GLY A 188 -18.41 5.49 -26.61
N PHE A 189 -17.95 5.56 -27.87
CA PHE A 189 -17.63 6.81 -28.56
C PHE A 189 -18.83 7.35 -29.35
N LEU A 190 -19.05 8.66 -29.23
CA LEU A 190 -20.04 9.38 -30.01
C LEU A 190 -19.37 10.06 -31.21
N CYS A 191 -19.44 9.42 -32.37
CA CYS A 191 -18.86 9.95 -33.60
C CYS A 191 -19.90 10.72 -34.40
N ARG A 192 -19.56 11.93 -34.87
CA ARG A 192 -20.42 12.62 -35.84
C ARG A 192 -20.63 11.74 -37.07
N ILE A 193 -21.82 11.80 -37.69
CA ILE A 193 -22.21 10.90 -38.79
C ILE A 193 -21.23 10.90 -39.98
N ASN A 194 -20.51 12.01 -40.19
CA ASN A 194 -19.53 12.15 -41.27
C ASN A 194 -18.11 11.68 -40.91
N LEU A 195 -17.91 11.16 -39.71
CA LEU A 195 -16.64 10.60 -39.25
C LEU A 195 -16.69 9.07 -39.27
N LYS A 196 -15.55 8.45 -39.54
CA LYS A 196 -15.34 7.02 -39.34
C LYS A 196 -14.92 6.74 -37.90
N TYR A 197 -15.11 5.49 -37.49
CA TYR A 197 -14.71 4.99 -36.18
C TYR A 197 -13.45 4.13 -36.30
N CYS A 198 -12.45 4.47 -35.50
CA CYS A 198 -11.25 3.69 -35.24
C CYS A 198 -11.49 2.89 -33.95
N PRO A 199 -11.57 1.54 -34.00
CA PRO A 199 -11.73 0.73 -32.81
C PRO A 199 -10.51 0.85 -31.90
N LYS A 200 -10.71 0.63 -30.59
CA LYS A 200 -9.60 0.45 -29.66
C LYS A 200 -8.73 -0.73 -30.10
N GLY A 201 -7.41 -0.54 -30.07
CA GLY A 201 -6.45 -1.59 -30.37
C GLY A 201 -5.37 -1.70 -29.29
N SER A 202 -4.33 -2.47 -29.58
CA SER A 202 -3.17 -2.70 -28.70
C SER A 202 -2.36 -1.42 -28.42
N ALA A 203 -2.37 -0.46 -29.33
CA ALA A 203 -1.53 0.74 -29.27
C ALA A 203 -2.30 1.99 -28.83
N GLY A 204 -3.62 2.05 -29.05
CA GLY A 204 -4.40 3.23 -28.71
C GLY A 204 -5.88 2.95 -28.41
N ASN A 205 -6.52 3.97 -27.85
CA ASN A 205 -7.92 3.89 -27.44
C ASN A 205 -8.93 4.02 -28.60
N GLY A 206 -8.45 4.20 -29.83
CA GLY A 206 -9.32 4.45 -30.98
C GLY A 206 -9.95 5.85 -30.93
N GLY A 207 -11.01 6.05 -31.69
CA GLY A 207 -11.76 7.30 -31.74
C GLY A 207 -12.34 7.62 -33.11
N CYS A 208 -12.91 8.81 -33.24
CA CYS A 208 -13.55 9.25 -34.47
C CYS A 208 -12.56 10.03 -35.36
N TYR A 209 -12.51 9.73 -36.66
CA TYR A 209 -11.59 10.39 -37.58
C TYR A 209 -12.23 10.64 -38.96
N SER A 210 -11.63 11.55 -39.74
CA SER A 210 -12.06 11.84 -41.12
C SER A 210 -11.05 11.31 -42.12
N GLU A 211 -11.53 10.62 -43.15
CA GLU A 211 -10.73 10.25 -44.33
C GLU A 211 -10.83 11.28 -45.46
N ARG A 212 -11.64 12.33 -45.31
CA ARG A 212 -11.81 13.40 -46.30
C ARG A 212 -11.28 14.73 -45.76
N LYS A 213 -10.67 15.54 -46.63
CA LYS A 213 -10.50 16.98 -46.37
C LYS A 213 -11.90 17.59 -46.27
N LEU A 214 -12.35 17.87 -45.06
CA LEU A 214 -13.55 18.67 -44.85
C LEU A 214 -13.11 20.14 -44.94
N GLY A 215 -13.76 20.91 -45.82
CA GLY A 215 -13.42 22.31 -46.09
C GLY A 215 -13.48 23.22 -44.87
N ASN A 216 -12.89 24.41 -45.03
CA ASN A 216 -12.66 25.45 -44.01
C ASN A 216 -13.87 25.70 -43.09
N GLY A 217 -13.69 25.53 -41.78
CA GLY A 217 -14.71 25.90 -40.78
C GLY A 217 -14.65 25.24 -39.40
N GLY A 218 -13.71 24.31 -39.14
CA GLY A 218 -13.49 23.72 -37.82
C GLY A 218 -12.17 22.96 -37.79
N CYS A 219 -11.53 22.86 -36.61
CA CYS A 219 -10.17 22.38 -36.42
C CYS A 219 -9.91 20.89 -36.78
N LEU A 220 -10.17 20.45 -38.02
CA LEU A 220 -9.75 19.13 -38.52
C LEU A 220 -9.33 19.19 -40.00
N PRO A 221 -8.13 19.67 -40.32
CA PRO A 221 -7.52 19.44 -41.62
C PRO A 221 -6.70 18.14 -41.53
N SER A 222 -7.09 17.09 -42.26
CA SER A 222 -6.24 16.06 -42.90
C SER A 222 -6.99 14.74 -43.01
N THR A 223 -6.85 14.05 -44.15
CA THR A 223 -7.23 12.64 -44.25
C THR A 223 -6.42 11.87 -43.18
N SER A 224 -7.05 10.99 -42.41
CA SER A 224 -6.37 10.26 -41.35
C SER A 224 -6.60 8.77 -41.51
N ASN A 225 -5.65 7.95 -41.06
CA ASN A 225 -5.74 6.49 -41.11
C ASN A 225 -5.68 5.92 -39.70
N CYS A 226 -6.44 4.86 -39.46
CA CYS A 226 -6.48 4.15 -38.17
C CYS A 226 -5.65 2.86 -38.24
N ASN A 227 -4.75 2.67 -37.28
CA ASN A 227 -4.00 1.41 -37.08
C ASN A 227 -3.90 1.11 -35.58
N GLU A 228 -4.35 -0.07 -35.15
CA GLU A 228 -4.31 -0.52 -33.74
C GLU A 228 -4.86 0.51 -32.72
N GLY A 229 -5.89 1.27 -33.09
CA GLY A 229 -6.48 2.29 -32.22
C GLY A 229 -5.71 3.62 -32.18
N ILE A 230 -4.71 3.80 -33.04
CA ILE A 230 -4.01 5.07 -33.26
C ILE A 230 -4.48 5.69 -34.59
N ILE A 231 -4.84 6.98 -34.55
CA ILE A 231 -5.25 7.75 -35.71
C ILE A 231 -4.08 8.66 -36.13
N CYS A 232 -3.49 8.39 -37.29
CA CYS A 232 -2.39 9.18 -37.85
C CYS A 232 -2.88 10.13 -38.94
N ARG A 233 -2.30 11.33 -39.01
CA ARG A 233 -2.59 12.31 -40.07
C ARG A 233 -2.06 11.82 -41.43
N SER A 234 -2.51 12.45 -42.51
CA SER A 234 -2.24 12.01 -43.89
C SER A 234 -0.75 11.95 -44.24
N ASN A 235 0.07 12.78 -43.62
CA ASN A 235 1.52 12.85 -43.82
C ASN A 235 2.30 12.05 -42.78
N GLU A 236 1.62 11.40 -41.85
CA GLU A 236 2.20 10.57 -40.81
C GLU A 236 2.05 9.10 -41.14
N ILE A 237 2.97 8.32 -40.61
CA ILE A 237 3.01 6.87 -40.78
C ILE A 237 2.93 6.24 -39.41
N TYR A 238 2.18 5.15 -39.34
CA TYR A 238 2.04 4.37 -38.13
C TYR A 238 3.31 3.55 -37.88
N CYS A 239 3.89 3.74 -36.70
CA CYS A 239 4.90 2.91 -36.08
C CYS A 239 4.17 1.93 -35.15
N ALA A 240 4.29 0.63 -35.41
CA ALA A 240 3.69 -0.38 -34.55
C ALA A 240 4.37 -0.45 -33.18
N ASN A 241 3.65 -0.93 -32.18
CA ASN A 241 4.24 -1.27 -30.88
C ASN A 241 5.38 -2.28 -31.07
N GLY A 242 6.41 -2.15 -30.25
CA GLY A 242 7.54 -3.07 -30.25
C GLY A 242 8.22 -3.16 -28.90
N SER A 243 9.34 -3.89 -28.82
CA SER A 243 10.02 -4.13 -27.55
C SER A 243 10.70 -2.88 -26.96
N LEU A 244 10.93 -1.86 -27.80
CA LEU A 244 11.54 -0.58 -27.46
C LEU A 244 10.51 0.51 -27.10
N GLY A 245 9.26 0.41 -27.56
CA GLY A 245 8.27 1.45 -27.28
C GLY A 245 6.86 1.16 -27.79
N LEU A 246 5.95 2.08 -27.49
CA LEU A 246 4.52 1.98 -27.79
C LEU A 246 4.14 2.51 -29.19
N GLY A 247 5.12 2.67 -30.08
CA GLY A 247 4.87 3.12 -31.44
C GLY A 247 4.21 4.51 -31.50
N GLY A 248 3.38 4.71 -32.52
CA GLY A 248 2.64 5.95 -32.74
C GLY A 248 2.80 6.52 -34.15
N CYS A 249 2.35 7.76 -34.34
CA CYS A 249 2.41 8.42 -35.63
C CYS A 249 3.70 9.23 -35.76
N TYR A 250 4.40 9.09 -36.88
CA TYR A 250 5.61 9.86 -37.15
C TYR A 250 5.69 10.33 -38.60
N SER A 251 6.42 11.42 -38.83
CA SER A 251 6.74 11.87 -40.18
C SER A 251 8.03 11.22 -40.67
N LYS A 252 7.98 10.55 -41.83
CA LYS A 252 9.18 10.00 -42.50
C LYS A 252 10.22 11.07 -42.86
N SER A 253 9.82 12.34 -42.96
CA SER A 253 10.76 13.43 -43.29
C SER A 253 11.68 13.82 -42.13
N SER A 254 11.27 13.56 -40.88
CA SER A 254 12.00 14.01 -39.68
C SER A 254 12.35 12.88 -38.72
N SER A 255 11.74 11.70 -38.89
CA SER A 255 11.83 10.60 -37.93
C SER A 255 11.81 9.24 -38.61
N ILE A 256 12.31 8.24 -37.89
CA ILE A 256 12.35 6.84 -38.29
C ILE A 256 11.81 6.00 -37.12
N CYS A 257 10.99 5.01 -37.43
CA CYS A 257 10.47 4.06 -36.44
C CYS A 257 11.35 2.81 -36.41
N TYR A 258 11.73 2.38 -35.21
CA TYR A 258 12.40 1.11 -34.95
C TYR A 258 11.77 0.43 -33.73
N ASP A 259 11.11 -0.71 -33.97
CA ASP A 259 10.53 -1.58 -32.93
C ASP A 259 9.73 -0.81 -31.85
N GLY A 260 8.86 0.09 -32.30
CA GLY A 260 8.00 0.90 -31.43
C GLY A 260 8.63 2.15 -30.85
N THR A 261 9.90 2.46 -31.14
CA THR A 261 10.50 3.75 -30.83
C THR A 261 10.58 4.63 -32.08
N ILE A 262 10.11 5.86 -31.97
CA ILE A 262 10.22 6.89 -33.01
C ILE A 262 11.42 7.77 -32.67
N CYS A 263 12.46 7.70 -33.50
CA CYS A 263 13.69 8.49 -33.37
C CYS A 263 13.74 9.58 -34.43
N SER A 264 14.40 10.70 -34.11
CA SER A 264 14.71 11.67 -35.16
C SER A 264 15.61 11.02 -36.23
N SER A 265 15.47 11.44 -37.48
CA SER A 265 16.22 10.89 -38.63
C SER A 265 17.74 11.06 -38.52
N ILE A 266 18.21 11.96 -37.65
CA ILE A 266 19.64 12.19 -37.38
C ILE A 266 20.18 11.37 -36.20
N GLN A 267 19.31 10.67 -35.47
CA GLN A 267 19.68 9.86 -34.31
C GLN A 267 19.94 8.41 -34.73
N ALA A 268 20.82 7.74 -33.99
CA ALA A 268 20.98 6.31 -34.04
C ALA A 268 20.04 5.62 -33.06
N VAL A 269 19.83 4.31 -33.24
CA VAL A 269 18.98 3.49 -32.37
C VAL A 269 19.82 2.52 -31.58
N CYS A 270 19.69 2.57 -30.26
CA CYS A 270 20.23 1.61 -29.33
C CYS A 270 19.17 0.53 -29.09
N LEU A 271 19.51 -0.73 -29.38
CA LEU A 271 18.59 -1.85 -29.15
C LEU A 271 18.49 -2.19 -27.66
N LYS A 272 17.29 -2.58 -27.21
CA LYS A 272 17.07 -3.07 -25.86
C LYS A 272 17.77 -4.40 -25.71
N ARG A 273 18.54 -4.50 -24.63
CA ARG A 273 19.29 -5.71 -24.27
C ARG A 273 19.24 -5.86 -22.76
N SER A 274 20.07 -6.75 -22.23
CA SER A 274 20.20 -7.08 -20.81
C SER A 274 20.29 -5.88 -19.86
N ARG A 275 20.77 -4.71 -20.31
CA ARG A 275 21.19 -3.61 -19.41
C ARG A 275 20.55 -2.25 -19.66
N GLY A 276 19.79 -2.11 -20.73
CA GLY A 276 19.05 -0.89 -20.92
C GLY A 276 17.89 -1.08 -21.88
N ASN A 277 16.94 -0.18 -21.75
CA ASN A 277 15.73 -0.17 -22.56
C ASN A 277 16.00 0.23 -24.02
N GLY A 278 17.26 0.47 -24.38
CA GLY A 278 17.61 1.02 -25.67
C GLY A 278 17.05 2.43 -25.84
N GLY A 279 16.83 2.83 -27.09
CA GLY A 279 16.23 4.09 -27.46
C GLY A 279 17.08 4.90 -28.43
N CYS A 280 16.63 6.12 -28.70
CA CYS A 280 17.29 7.01 -29.64
C CYS A 280 18.47 7.70 -28.96
N TYR A 281 19.60 7.77 -29.64
CA TYR A 281 20.78 8.47 -29.13
C TYR A 281 21.55 9.17 -30.24
N SER A 282 22.36 10.15 -29.85
CA SER A 282 23.24 10.86 -30.80
C SER A 282 24.63 10.23 -30.79
N ASN A 283 25.05 9.64 -31.91
CA ASN A 283 26.41 9.09 -32.07
C ASN A 283 27.52 10.14 -31.86
N LYS A 284 27.19 11.44 -31.90
CA LYS A 284 28.14 12.53 -31.64
C LYS A 284 28.43 12.73 -30.15
N LEU A 285 27.47 12.42 -29.28
CA LEU A 285 27.52 12.73 -27.84
C LEU A 285 27.42 11.48 -26.97
N GLN A 286 27.05 10.35 -27.55
CA GLN A 286 26.65 9.17 -26.81
C GLN A 286 27.07 7.89 -27.54
N THR A 287 27.28 6.83 -26.77
CA THR A 287 27.53 5.47 -27.25
C THR A 287 26.46 4.52 -26.71
N CYS A 288 26.22 3.42 -27.42
CA CYS A 288 25.28 2.39 -27.01
C CYS A 288 26.03 1.09 -26.71
N ASN A 289 25.91 0.58 -25.49
CA ASN A 289 26.52 -0.68 -25.06
C ASN A 289 25.50 -1.53 -24.27
N GLU A 290 25.22 -2.74 -24.73
CA GLU A 290 24.20 -3.65 -24.14
C GLU A 290 22.85 -2.97 -23.84
N GLY A 291 22.43 -2.03 -24.69
CA GLY A 291 21.17 -1.29 -24.54
C GLY A 291 21.24 -0.09 -23.60
N ALA A 292 22.39 0.16 -22.95
CA ALA A 292 22.66 1.37 -22.19
C ALA A 292 23.23 2.46 -23.10
N ILE A 293 22.65 3.64 -23.05
CA ILE A 293 23.12 4.84 -23.75
C ILE A 293 23.99 5.64 -22.79
N CYS A 294 25.29 5.69 -23.04
CA CYS A 294 26.27 6.41 -22.22
C CYS A 294 26.69 7.70 -22.92
N PHE A 295 26.98 8.76 -22.17
CA PHE A 295 27.62 9.94 -22.76
C PHE A 295 29.05 9.62 -23.24
N SER A 296 29.56 10.38 -24.21
CA SER A 296 30.86 10.13 -24.85
C SER A 296 32.05 10.24 -23.90
N ASP A 297 31.90 10.97 -22.80
CA ASP A 297 32.89 11.10 -21.72
C ASP A 297 32.77 9.99 -20.66
N GLN A 298 31.79 9.09 -20.80
CA GLN A 298 31.58 7.95 -19.90
C GLN A 298 32.10 6.66 -20.52
N LYS A 299 32.51 5.73 -19.65
CA LYS A 299 32.80 4.33 -20.01
C LYS A 299 31.63 3.45 -19.65
N TYR A 300 31.57 2.28 -20.29
CA TYR A 300 30.58 1.26 -20.01
C TYR A 300 31.19 0.11 -19.19
N CYS A 301 30.55 -0.23 -18.07
CA CYS A 301 30.86 -1.38 -17.24
C CYS A 301 29.87 -2.52 -17.59
N SER A 302 30.37 -3.65 -18.09
CA SER A 302 29.53 -4.80 -18.42
C SER A 302 28.91 -5.45 -17.18
N LYS A 303 27.85 -6.24 -17.38
CA LYS A 303 27.31 -7.12 -16.34
C LYS A 303 28.41 -8.04 -15.80
N GLY A 304 28.48 -8.14 -14.49
CA GLY A 304 29.23 -9.22 -13.85
C GLY A 304 28.43 -9.92 -12.77
N THR A 305 29.08 -10.80 -12.02
CA THR A 305 28.43 -11.55 -10.93
C THR A 305 28.21 -10.69 -9.68
N ALA A 306 29.03 -9.65 -9.50
CA ALA A 306 28.98 -8.75 -8.35
C ALA A 306 28.07 -7.54 -8.55
N GLY A 307 27.76 -7.14 -9.79
CA GLY A 307 26.97 -5.93 -10.00
C GLY A 307 26.28 -5.78 -11.35
N ASN A 308 25.50 -4.68 -11.42
CA ASN A 308 24.62 -4.41 -12.54
C ASN A 308 25.26 -3.70 -13.74
N GLY A 309 26.54 -3.36 -13.66
CA GLY A 309 27.24 -2.59 -14.69
C GLY A 309 26.58 -1.23 -14.92
N GLY A 310 26.85 -0.64 -16.08
CA GLY A 310 26.27 0.63 -16.51
C GLY A 310 27.32 1.66 -16.92
N CYS A 311 26.83 2.84 -17.30
CA CYS A 311 27.66 3.96 -17.68
C CYS A 311 28.28 4.59 -16.43
N TYR A 312 29.58 4.89 -16.47
CA TYR A 312 30.29 5.51 -15.37
C TYR A 312 31.38 6.46 -15.86
N SER A 313 31.73 7.43 -15.02
CA SER A 313 32.88 8.28 -15.28
C SER A 313 34.13 7.67 -14.64
N GLU A 314 35.13 7.35 -15.46
CA GLU A 314 36.39 6.74 -15.01
C GLU A 314 37.21 7.65 -14.10
N SER A 315 36.94 8.95 -14.11
CA SER A 315 37.54 9.91 -13.18
C SER A 315 37.14 9.65 -11.73
N PHE A 316 35.94 9.10 -11.50
CA PHE A 316 35.38 8.92 -10.16
C PHE A 316 35.24 7.45 -9.75
N TYR A 317 35.16 6.54 -10.72
CA TYR A 317 34.88 5.13 -10.44
C TYR A 317 35.78 4.19 -11.24
N ASN A 318 35.94 2.97 -10.71
CA ASN A 318 36.47 1.81 -11.40
C ASN A 318 35.34 0.76 -11.52
N CYS A 319 35.38 -0.04 -12.59
CA CYS A 319 34.44 -1.14 -12.80
C CYS A 319 35.11 -2.47 -12.40
N PHE A 320 34.47 -3.22 -11.51
CA PHE A 320 34.91 -4.55 -11.08
C PHE A 320 33.74 -5.54 -11.15
N ASP A 321 33.77 -6.46 -12.11
CA ASP A 321 32.73 -7.49 -12.28
C ASP A 321 31.29 -6.94 -12.19
N GLY A 322 31.04 -5.84 -12.91
CA GLY A 322 29.75 -5.15 -12.94
C GLY A 322 29.47 -4.26 -11.73
N LEU A 323 30.35 -4.18 -10.74
CA LEU A 323 30.23 -3.27 -9.61
C LEU A 323 31.04 -1.99 -9.87
N LEU A 324 30.43 -0.83 -9.63
CA LEU A 324 31.11 0.47 -9.74
C LEU A 324 31.63 0.86 -8.36
N CYS A 325 32.95 0.80 -8.19
CA CYS A 325 33.62 1.20 -6.95
C CYS A 325 34.25 2.59 -7.12
N GLY A 326 34.26 3.39 -6.05
CA GLY A 326 34.94 4.68 -6.04
C GLY A 326 36.41 4.55 -6.46
N LYS A 327 37.00 5.60 -7.03
CA LYS A 327 38.32 5.54 -7.66
C LYS A 327 39.43 4.99 -6.77
N LYS A 328 39.34 5.27 -5.47
CA LYS A 328 40.30 4.84 -4.43
C LYS A 328 39.89 3.55 -3.72
N GLU A 329 38.72 3.01 -4.00
CA GLU A 329 38.24 1.77 -3.40
C GLU A 329 38.80 0.57 -4.16
N LYS A 330 38.96 -0.54 -3.42
CA LYS A 330 39.28 -1.85 -3.96
C LYS A 330 38.04 -2.72 -4.02
N TYR A 331 38.13 -3.79 -4.78
CA TYR A 331 37.08 -4.78 -4.93
C TYR A 331 37.41 -6.04 -4.14
N CYS A 332 36.50 -6.41 -3.25
CA CYS A 332 36.46 -7.70 -2.58
C CYS A 332 35.55 -8.62 -3.39
N SER A 333 36.10 -9.69 -3.96
CA SER A 333 35.29 -10.67 -4.69
C SER A 333 34.32 -11.38 -3.76
N LYS A 334 33.16 -11.76 -4.29
CA LYS A 334 32.24 -12.66 -3.58
C LYS A 334 32.98 -13.95 -3.21
N GLY A 335 32.84 -14.40 -1.98
CA GLY A 335 33.42 -15.65 -1.50
C GLY A 335 32.43 -16.47 -0.70
N ILE A 336 32.90 -17.53 -0.04
CA ILE A 336 32.04 -18.48 0.67
C ILE A 336 31.38 -17.89 1.93
N SER A 337 31.96 -16.80 2.44
CA SER A 337 31.59 -16.17 3.71
C SER A 337 30.90 -14.82 3.54
N GLY A 338 30.89 -14.25 2.34
CA GLY A 338 30.22 -12.98 2.09
C GLY A 338 30.06 -12.61 0.62
N ASN A 339 29.25 -11.59 0.37
CA ASN A 339 28.89 -11.16 -0.97
C ASN A 339 29.97 -10.32 -1.68
N GLY A 340 31.08 -10.01 -1.00
CA GLY A 340 32.09 -9.09 -1.52
C GLY A 340 31.57 -7.65 -1.58
N GLY A 341 32.27 -6.81 -2.32
CA GLY A 341 31.89 -5.42 -2.54
C GLY A 341 33.07 -4.46 -2.66
N CYS A 342 32.75 -3.18 -2.82
CA CYS A 342 33.74 -2.12 -2.78
C CYS A 342 34.14 -1.83 -1.34
N TYR A 343 35.43 -1.64 -1.08
CA TYR A 343 35.92 -1.30 0.24
C TYR A 343 37.17 -0.42 0.17
N SER A 344 37.43 0.29 1.26
CA SER A 344 38.68 1.01 1.49
C SER A 344 39.59 0.20 2.39
N GLU A 345 40.81 -0.06 1.95
CA GLU A 345 41.83 -0.77 2.75
C GLU A 345 42.24 -0.02 4.03
N ILE A 346 41.94 1.27 4.12
CA ILE A 346 42.16 2.05 5.35
C ILE A 346 41.21 1.57 6.46
N PHE A 347 40.00 1.14 6.09
CA PHE A 347 38.93 0.83 7.03
C PHE A 347 38.55 -0.64 7.08
N HIS A 348 38.95 -1.45 6.10
CA HIS A 348 38.59 -2.86 6.04
C HIS A 348 39.65 -3.71 5.32
N ASN A 349 39.72 -4.98 5.70
CA ASN A 349 40.37 -6.07 4.97
C ASN A 349 39.29 -6.97 4.36
N CYS A 350 39.58 -7.56 3.20
CA CYS A 350 38.68 -8.52 2.54
C CYS A 350 39.14 -9.95 2.83
N PHE A 351 38.22 -10.79 3.32
CA PHE A 351 38.44 -12.22 3.54
C PHE A 351 37.24 -13.01 3.01
N GLU A 352 37.44 -13.78 1.93
CA GLU A 352 36.41 -14.65 1.33
C GLU A 352 35.04 -13.98 1.14
N GLY A 353 35.06 -12.72 0.67
CA GLY A 353 33.87 -11.91 0.43
C GLY A 353 33.30 -11.19 1.65
N LEU A 354 33.94 -11.30 2.81
CA LEU A 354 33.58 -10.58 4.03
C LEU A 354 34.55 -9.40 4.26
N LEU A 355 34.00 -8.25 4.64
CA LEU A 355 34.77 -7.05 4.96
C LEU A 355 34.95 -6.95 6.49
N CYS A 356 36.17 -7.20 6.95
CA CYS A 356 36.53 -7.13 8.36
C CYS A 356 37.27 -5.84 8.67
N ARG A 357 37.17 -5.31 9.90
CA ARG A 357 37.97 -4.16 10.31
C ARG A 357 39.47 -4.52 10.33
N PRO A 358 40.40 -3.56 10.21
CA PRO A 358 41.83 -3.84 10.10
C PRO A 358 42.41 -4.58 11.31
N ASN A 359 41.81 -4.40 12.48
CA ASN A 359 42.20 -5.04 13.73
C ASN A 359 41.45 -6.35 14.01
N GLU A 360 40.56 -6.79 13.13
CA GLU A 360 39.86 -8.06 13.25
C GLU A 360 40.59 -9.16 12.46
N LYS A 361 40.58 -10.36 13.02
CA LYS A 361 41.01 -11.59 12.34
C LYS A 361 39.82 -12.25 11.66
N TYR A 362 40.12 -13.07 10.66
CA TYR A 362 39.14 -13.86 9.96
C TYR A 362 39.05 -15.28 10.54
N CYS A 363 37.84 -15.71 10.85
CA CYS A 363 37.48 -17.08 11.16
C CYS A 363 36.86 -17.68 9.88
N SER A 364 37.53 -18.65 9.26
CA SER A 364 37.03 -19.32 8.07
C SER A 364 35.68 -19.98 8.31
N LYS A 365 34.82 -20.00 7.31
CA LYS A 365 33.59 -20.78 7.35
C LYS A 365 33.93 -22.26 7.26
N GLU A 366 33.37 -23.06 8.16
CA GLU A 366 33.65 -24.49 8.26
C GLU A 366 32.35 -25.28 8.50
N THR A 367 32.44 -26.54 8.92
CA THR A 367 31.28 -27.44 9.02
C THR A 367 30.34 -27.14 10.20
N ALA A 368 30.88 -26.55 11.27
CA ALA A 368 30.11 -26.20 12.47
C ALA A 368 29.63 -24.75 12.46
N GLY A 369 30.36 -23.81 11.85
CA GLY A 369 30.00 -22.39 11.86
C GLY A 369 30.24 -21.63 10.56
N ASN A 370 29.55 -20.50 10.43
CA ASN A 370 29.57 -19.66 9.23
C ASN A 370 30.84 -18.79 9.09
N GLY A 371 31.80 -18.90 10.00
CA GLY A 371 32.95 -18.02 10.06
C GLY A 371 32.58 -16.59 10.41
N GLY A 372 33.53 -15.67 10.26
CA GLY A 372 33.30 -14.24 10.46
C GLY A 372 34.54 -13.47 10.88
N CYS A 373 34.37 -12.15 11.00
CA CYS A 373 35.38 -11.28 11.59
C CYS A 373 35.30 -11.35 13.12
N TYR A 374 36.45 -11.48 13.78
CA TYR A 374 36.50 -11.48 15.24
C TYR A 374 37.74 -10.76 15.75
N ASN A 375 37.63 -10.23 16.97
CA ASN A 375 38.78 -9.70 17.70
C ASN A 375 39.34 -10.80 18.61
N ASP A 376 40.61 -11.15 18.43
CA ASP A 376 41.28 -12.23 19.15
C ASP A 376 41.59 -11.91 20.62
N SER A 377 41.52 -10.63 21.00
CA SER A 377 41.64 -10.20 22.39
C SER A 377 40.42 -10.63 23.22
N PHE A 378 39.25 -10.78 22.58
CA PHE A 378 37.98 -11.08 23.24
C PHE A 378 37.37 -12.41 22.82
N ASN A 379 37.78 -12.95 21.67
CA ASN A 379 37.17 -14.13 21.08
C ASN A 379 38.21 -15.09 20.52
N LYS A 380 37.81 -16.36 20.34
CA LYS A 380 38.57 -17.40 19.68
C LYS A 380 37.71 -18.02 18.58
N CYS A 381 38.34 -18.41 17.48
CA CYS A 381 37.70 -19.15 16.40
C CYS A 381 37.95 -20.64 16.56
N HIS A 382 36.91 -21.47 16.41
CA HIS A 382 37.03 -22.92 16.36
C HIS A 382 35.98 -23.49 15.40
N ASP A 383 36.42 -24.21 14.36
CA ASP A 383 35.55 -24.83 13.32
C ASP A 383 34.47 -23.86 12.79
N GLY A 384 34.89 -22.64 12.47
CA GLY A 384 34.01 -21.58 11.95
C GLY A 384 33.06 -20.95 12.95
N ILE A 385 33.14 -21.30 14.24
CA ILE A 385 32.39 -20.67 15.33
C ILE A 385 33.30 -19.69 16.09
N ILE A 386 32.80 -18.47 16.31
CA ILE A 386 33.49 -17.43 17.09
C ILE A 386 32.92 -17.44 18.51
N CYS A 387 33.73 -17.82 19.49
CA CYS A 387 33.37 -17.89 20.90
C CYS A 387 34.10 -16.83 21.71
N LYS A 388 33.53 -16.39 22.84
CA LYS A 388 34.26 -15.52 23.75
C LYS A 388 35.48 -16.26 24.32
N SER A 389 36.54 -15.53 24.66
CA SER A 389 37.81 -16.12 25.11
C SER A 389 37.68 -17.00 26.37
N ASN A 390 36.64 -16.77 27.19
CA ASN A 390 36.31 -17.52 28.40
C ASN A 390 35.28 -18.65 28.19
N GLU A 391 34.77 -18.83 26.97
CA GLU A 391 33.86 -19.92 26.63
C GLU A 391 34.65 -21.13 26.09
N LYS A 392 34.11 -22.32 26.30
CA LYS A 392 34.59 -23.56 25.67
C LYS A 392 33.82 -23.85 24.39
N PHE A 393 34.45 -24.60 23.50
CA PHE A 393 33.84 -25.05 22.26
C PHE A 393 33.25 -26.45 22.41
N CYS A 394 32.01 -26.60 21.99
CA CYS A 394 31.33 -27.87 21.81
C CYS A 394 31.39 -28.22 20.33
N SER A 395 32.10 -29.29 19.96
CA SER A 395 32.16 -29.76 18.58
C SER A 395 30.79 -30.20 18.08
N LYS A 396 30.53 -29.96 16.81
CA LYS A 396 29.36 -30.52 16.12
C LYS A 396 29.38 -32.04 16.26
N GLY A 397 28.22 -32.59 16.62
CA GLY A 397 28.03 -34.03 16.78
C GLY A 397 26.82 -34.52 16.01
N THR A 398 26.42 -35.77 16.23
CA THR A 398 25.26 -36.35 15.54
C THR A 398 23.92 -35.80 16.05
N LEU A 399 23.91 -35.32 17.30
CA LEU A 399 22.73 -34.78 17.98
C LEU A 399 22.58 -33.26 17.86
N GLY A 400 23.65 -32.50 17.67
CA GLY A 400 23.58 -31.04 17.60
C GLY A 400 24.73 -30.38 16.84
N ASN A 401 24.54 -29.09 16.52
CA ASN A 401 25.48 -28.32 15.70
C ASN A 401 26.73 -27.84 16.45
N GLY A 402 26.85 -28.13 17.74
CA GLY A 402 27.91 -27.58 18.57
C GLY A 402 27.69 -26.10 18.88
N GLY A 403 28.71 -25.46 19.42
CA GLY A 403 28.65 -24.03 19.76
C GLY A 403 29.53 -23.65 20.94
N CYS A 404 29.43 -22.38 21.32
CA CYS A 404 30.12 -21.83 22.47
C CYS A 404 29.30 -22.09 23.73
N TYR A 405 29.96 -22.57 24.79
CA TYR A 405 29.31 -22.77 26.08
C TYR A 405 30.21 -22.37 27.23
N ASN A 406 29.58 -21.99 28.33
CA ASN A 406 30.26 -21.78 29.59
C ASN A 406 30.19 -23.07 30.41
N GLU A 407 31.35 -23.66 30.71
CA GLU A 407 31.46 -24.92 31.46
C GLU A 407 30.98 -24.86 32.91
N PHE A 408 30.90 -23.66 33.50
CA PHE A 408 30.33 -23.50 34.84
C PHE A 408 28.83 -23.75 34.88
N PHE A 409 28.13 -23.49 33.77
CA PHE A 409 26.67 -23.57 33.70
C PHE A 409 26.16 -24.65 32.76
N ASN A 410 27.01 -25.16 31.85
CA ASN A 410 26.60 -26.05 30.79
C ASN A 410 27.59 -27.19 30.56
N LEU A 411 27.08 -28.29 30.03
CA LEU A 411 27.82 -29.44 29.55
C LEU A 411 27.56 -29.62 28.05
N CYS A 412 28.59 -30.03 27.33
CA CYS A 412 28.51 -30.40 25.92
C CYS A 412 28.46 -31.92 25.79
N HIS A 413 27.51 -32.44 25.00
CA HIS A 413 27.46 -33.84 24.62
C HIS A 413 27.01 -33.98 23.17
N ASP A 414 27.87 -34.56 22.32
CA ASP A 414 27.61 -34.82 20.90
C ASP A 414 26.96 -33.64 20.15
N GLY A 415 27.51 -32.44 20.37
CA GLY A 415 27.06 -31.20 19.73
C GLY A 415 25.85 -30.54 20.35
N VAL A 416 25.30 -31.06 21.45
CA VAL A 416 24.22 -30.44 22.22
C VAL A 416 24.80 -29.80 23.49
N ILE A 417 24.43 -28.54 23.74
CA ILE A 417 24.82 -27.78 24.94
C ILE A 417 23.62 -27.74 25.88
N CYS A 418 23.74 -28.37 27.05
CA CYS A 418 22.70 -28.43 28.08
C CYS A 418 23.17 -27.76 29.37
N ARG A 419 22.25 -27.28 30.21
CA ARG A 419 22.63 -26.81 31.55
C ARG A 419 23.18 -27.97 32.37
N SER A 420 24.07 -27.68 33.32
CA SER A 420 24.74 -28.71 34.13
C SER A 420 23.80 -29.62 34.92
N ASN A 421 22.55 -29.19 35.14
CA ASN A 421 21.50 -29.93 35.84
C ASN A 421 20.45 -30.58 34.90
N GLU A 422 20.62 -30.46 33.59
CA GLU A 422 19.77 -31.11 32.59
C GLU A 422 20.38 -32.46 32.17
N LYS A 423 19.52 -33.42 31.83
CA LYS A 423 19.95 -34.66 31.16
C LYS A 423 19.75 -34.53 29.65
N ILE A 424 20.55 -35.28 28.89
CA ILE A 424 20.42 -35.34 27.42
C ILE A 424 19.43 -36.44 27.07
N CYS A 425 18.40 -36.06 26.31
CA CYS A 425 17.52 -37.01 25.63
C CYS A 425 18.09 -37.28 24.23
N PRO A 426 18.50 -38.52 23.91
CA PRO A 426 18.99 -38.84 22.57
C PRO A 426 17.90 -38.63 21.52
N LYS A 427 18.34 -38.32 20.30
CA LYS A 427 17.45 -38.14 19.15
C LYS A 427 16.71 -39.45 18.85
N GLY A 428 15.38 -39.42 18.93
CA GLY A 428 14.51 -40.54 18.55
C GLY A 428 14.02 -40.41 17.10
N THR A 429 13.19 -41.35 16.66
CA THR A 429 12.59 -41.36 15.30
C THR A 429 11.64 -40.19 15.03
N SER A 430 11.21 -39.46 16.07
CA SER A 430 10.12 -38.48 16.02
C SER A 430 10.49 -37.09 16.56
N GLY A 431 11.72 -36.87 17.02
CA GLY A 431 12.14 -35.60 17.62
C GLY A 431 13.65 -35.40 17.56
N SER A 432 14.10 -34.16 17.58
CA SER A 432 15.50 -33.76 17.37
C SER A 432 16.46 -34.14 18.52
N GLY A 433 15.97 -34.72 19.62
CA GLY A 433 16.72 -34.82 20.87
C GLY A 433 16.89 -33.45 21.53
N GLY A 434 17.39 -33.42 22.76
CA GLY A 434 17.62 -32.15 23.48
C GLY A 434 17.80 -32.29 24.98
N CYS A 435 17.95 -31.14 25.64
CA CYS A 435 18.14 -31.05 27.08
C CYS A 435 16.81 -31.07 27.82
N PHE A 436 16.72 -31.80 28.92
CA PHE A 436 15.49 -31.83 29.72
C PHE A 436 15.77 -31.92 31.23
N PHE A 437 14.83 -31.36 32.00
CA PHE A 437 14.83 -31.40 33.45
C PHE A 437 13.98 -32.57 33.96
N PHE A 438 14.56 -33.41 34.82
CA PHE A 438 13.77 -34.31 35.67
C PHE A 438 13.33 -33.53 36.92
N TYR A 439 12.07 -33.10 36.99
CA TYR A 439 11.44 -32.83 38.28
C TYR A 439 10.96 -34.17 38.84
N PHE A 440 11.70 -34.77 39.77
CA PHE A 440 11.10 -35.76 40.65
C PHE A 440 10.11 -35.02 41.55
N THR A 441 8.82 -35.14 41.25
CA THR A 441 7.79 -34.96 42.28
C THR A 441 7.82 -36.25 43.10
N MET A 442 8.38 -36.17 44.31
CA MET A 442 8.15 -37.17 45.36
C MET A 442 6.83 -36.86 46.05
#